data_AF-A0A6N8NSH5-F1
#
_entry.id   AF-A0A6N8NSH5-F1
#
_cell.length_a   1.000
_cell.length_b   1.000
_cell.length_c   1.000
_cell.angle_alpha   90.00
_cell.angle_beta   90.00
_cell.angle_gamma   90.00
#
_symmetry.space_group_name_H-M   'P 1'
#
loop_
_entity.id
_entity.type
_entity.pdbx_description
1 polymer ?
#
loop_
_entity_poly.entity_id
_entity_poly.type
_entity_poly.pdbx_seq_one_letter_code
_entity_poly.pdbx_strand_id
1 'polypeptide(L)'
;RDDIMVEISMQYNTGFSSNIISFANNIHTYEGGTHESGFKTALTRVINDYARRNKLFKDSDDNLSGEDVREGLTAIISIKHPDPQFEGQTKTELGNSEARSITDKLFSEALNKFMMENPDVAKKIVEKGVV
;
A
#
# COMPACT_ATOMS: atom_id res chain seq x y z
N ARG A 1 16.70 6.99 12.53
CA ARG A 1 16.35 5.86 13.42
C ARG A 1 15.64 4.91 12.48
N ASP A 2 16.28 3.77 12.25
CA ASP A 2 16.03 2.81 11.17
C ASP A 2 16.48 3.38 9.82
N ASP A 3 17.70 3.04 9.38
CA ASP A 3 18.26 3.41 8.06
C ASP A 3 17.58 2.61 6.93
N ILE A 4 16.25 2.51 7.00
CA ILE A 4 15.40 1.78 6.07
C ILE A 4 14.76 2.79 5.13
N MET A 5 15.06 2.64 3.84
CA MET A 5 14.43 3.45 2.80
C MET A 5 13.29 2.67 2.16
N VAL A 6 12.19 3.37 1.87
CA VAL A 6 11.01 2.80 1.23
C VAL A 6 10.66 3.67 0.02
N GLU A 7 10.64 3.06 -1.15
CA GLU A 7 10.26 3.68 -2.42
C GLU A 7 9.04 2.95 -2.98
N ILE A 8 7.98 3.69 -3.27
CA ILE A 8 6.74 3.12 -3.78
C ILE A 8 6.29 3.93 -4.99
N SER A 9 5.95 3.23 -6.07
CA SER A 9 5.26 3.79 -7.23
C SER A 9 3.97 3.02 -7.43
N MET A 10 2.87 3.73 -7.70
CA MET A 10 1.57 3.10 -7.88
C MET A 10 0.72 3.82 -8.92
N GLN A 11 -0.13 3.07 -9.61
CA GLN A 11 -1.06 3.58 -10.58
C GLN A 11 -2.32 2.70 -10.62
N TYR A 12 -3.48 3.35 -10.58
CA TYR A 12 -4.75 2.68 -10.88
C TYR A 12 -5.01 2.69 -12.39
N ASN A 13 -5.58 1.60 -12.88
CA ASN A 13 -6.10 1.45 -14.23
C ASN A 13 -7.59 1.08 -14.18
N THR A 14 -8.24 1.01 -15.34
CA THR A 14 -9.69 0.73 -15.44
C THR A 14 -10.04 -0.76 -15.34
N GLY A 15 -9.05 -1.65 -15.26
CA GLY A 15 -9.24 -3.08 -15.09
C GLY A 15 -9.63 -3.46 -13.66
N PHE A 16 -9.70 -4.77 -13.43
CA PHE A 16 -10.08 -5.36 -12.14
C PHE A 16 -8.90 -6.05 -11.45
N SER A 17 -7.84 -6.41 -12.20
CA SER A 17 -6.69 -7.10 -11.65
C SER A 17 -5.83 -6.16 -10.79
N SER A 18 -5.42 -6.68 -9.63
CA SER A 18 -4.35 -6.08 -8.84
C SER A 18 -3.00 -6.70 -9.22
N ASN A 19 -1.95 -5.89 -9.27
CA ASN A 19 -0.58 -6.31 -9.52
C ASN A 19 0.37 -5.57 -8.58
N ILE A 20 0.78 -6.24 -7.50
CA ILE A 20 1.74 -5.70 -6.54
C ILE A 20 3.03 -6.48 -6.69
N ILE A 21 4.11 -5.76 -6.97
CA ILE A 21 5.46 -6.32 -7.13
C ILE A 21 6.33 -5.71 -6.04
N SER A 22 6.93 -6.53 -5.20
CA SER A 22 7.71 -6.06 -4.06
C SER A 22 9.17 -6.54 -4.11
N PHE A 23 10.06 -5.70 -3.60
CA PHE A 23 11.50 -5.92 -3.58
C PHE A 23 12.09 -5.53 -2.22
N ALA A 24 13.07 -6.30 -1.76
CA ALA A 24 13.94 -5.93 -0.66
C ALA A 24 15.40 -6.01 -1.11
N ASN A 25 16.13 -4.90 -1.05
CA ASN A 25 17.52 -4.81 -1.52
C ASN A 25 17.73 -5.35 -2.95
N ASN A 26 16.81 -5.01 -3.86
CA ASN A 26 16.76 -5.47 -5.27
C ASN A 26 16.43 -6.96 -5.47
N ILE A 27 16.15 -7.71 -4.40
CA ILE A 27 15.67 -9.09 -4.49
C ILE A 27 14.14 -9.05 -4.62
N HIS A 28 13.60 -9.71 -5.64
CA HIS A 28 12.16 -9.82 -5.85
C HIS A 28 11.54 -10.76 -4.80
N THR A 29 10.65 -10.22 -3.98
CA THR A 29 9.94 -10.95 -2.93
C THR A 29 8.56 -11.37 -3.44
N TYR A 30 8.51 -12.40 -4.29
CA TYR A 30 7.28 -12.78 -4.99
C TYR A 30 6.20 -13.43 -4.09
N GLU A 31 6.56 -13.83 -2.86
CA GLU A 31 5.60 -14.24 -1.83
C GLU A 31 5.22 -13.06 -0.90
N GLY A 32 5.81 -11.88 -1.14
CA GLY A 32 5.53 -10.64 -0.43
C GLY A 32 6.37 -10.49 0.84
N GLY A 33 5.72 -10.25 1.97
CA GLY A 33 6.37 -10.11 3.27
C GLY A 33 5.89 -8.91 4.07
N THR A 34 6.70 -8.51 5.04
CA THR A 34 6.32 -7.50 6.03
C THR A 34 6.15 -6.10 5.43
N HIS A 35 7.02 -5.66 4.54
CA HIS A 35 6.92 -4.41 3.77
C HIS A 35 5.63 -4.35 2.95
N GLU A 36 5.33 -5.39 2.18
CA GLU A 36 4.11 -5.46 1.38
C GLU A 36 2.85 -5.47 2.26
N SER A 37 2.88 -6.20 3.37
CA SER A 37 1.80 -6.21 4.36
C SER A 37 1.56 -4.81 4.96
N GLY A 38 2.63 -4.05 5.21
CA GLY A 38 2.56 -2.67 5.68
C GLY A 38 1.90 -1.76 4.65
N PHE A 39 2.32 -1.85 3.39
CA PHE A 39 1.70 -1.12 2.28
C PHE A 39 0.20 -1.43 2.14
N LYS A 40 -0.18 -2.71 2.08
CA LYS A 40 -1.58 -3.14 1.95
C LYS A 40 -2.47 -2.63 3.09
N THR A 41 -1.95 -2.68 4.33
CA THR A 41 -2.64 -2.17 5.52
C THR A 41 -2.87 -0.67 5.42
N ALA A 42 -1.80 0.08 5.13
CA ALA A 42 -1.84 1.53 5.03
C ALA A 42 -2.74 2.01 3.89
N LEU A 43 -2.67 1.39 2.69
CA LEU A 43 -3.52 1.72 1.56
C LEU A 43 -5.01 1.65 1.93
N THR A 44 -5.42 0.53 2.55
CA THR A 44 -6.81 0.30 2.94
C THR A 44 -7.29 1.32 3.98
N ARG A 45 -6.46 1.59 5.00
CA ARG A 45 -6.79 2.55 6.06
C ARG A 45 -6.92 3.97 5.52
N VAL A 46 -5.94 4.43 4.74
CA VAL A 46 -5.89 5.82 4.26
C VAL A 46 -7.05 6.14 3.31
N ILE A 47 -7.37 5.22 2.40
CA ILE A 47 -8.48 5.40 1.46
C ILE A 47 -9.81 5.50 2.22
N ASN A 48 -10.06 4.60 3.17
CA ASN A 48 -11.27 4.63 4.00
C ASN A 48 -11.36 5.89 4.87
N ASP A 49 -10.25 6.27 5.53
CA ASP A 49 -10.19 7.49 6.34
C ASP A 49 -10.49 8.73 5.50
N TYR A 50 -9.92 8.81 4.29
CA TYR A 50 -10.20 9.89 3.35
C TYR A 50 -11.68 9.91 2.94
N ALA A 51 -12.24 8.76 2.59
CA ALA A 51 -13.64 8.64 2.19
C ALA A 51 -14.61 9.12 3.27
N ARG A 52 -14.38 8.71 4.53
CA ARG A 52 -15.20 9.14 5.69
C ARG A 52 -15.06 10.63 5.97
N ARG A 53 -13.83 11.15 6.04
CA ARG A 53 -13.57 12.58 6.33
C ARG A 53 -14.21 13.50 5.29
N ASN A 54 -14.24 13.08 4.03
CA ASN A 54 -14.80 13.85 2.92
C ASN A 54 -16.26 13.50 2.61
N LYS A 55 -16.92 12.68 3.45
CA LYS A 55 -18.32 12.26 3.28
C LYS A 55 -18.61 11.66 1.90
N LEU A 56 -17.63 10.94 1.34
CA LEU A 56 -17.81 10.16 0.11
C LEU A 56 -18.64 8.90 0.36
N PHE A 57 -18.66 8.44 1.61
CA PHE A 57 -19.58 7.43 2.13
C PHE A 57 -20.62 8.06 3.03
N LYS A 58 -21.82 7.49 3.06
CA LYS A 58 -22.76 7.72 4.15
C LYS A 58 -22.24 7.02 5.40
N ASP A 59 -22.63 7.50 6.57
CA ASP A 59 -22.22 6.88 7.84
C ASP A 59 -22.67 5.42 7.97
N SER A 60 -23.73 5.04 7.24
CA SER A 60 -24.27 3.67 7.18
C SER A 60 -23.54 2.74 6.22
N ASP A 61 -22.78 3.27 5.25
CA ASP A 61 -22.12 2.44 4.26
C ASP A 61 -20.93 1.72 4.93
N ASP A 62 -20.64 0.50 4.52
CA ASP A 62 -19.47 -0.23 5.01
C ASP A 62 -18.17 0.37 4.48
N ASN A 63 -17.06 0.11 5.17
CA ASN A 63 -15.74 0.47 4.66
C ASN A 63 -15.36 -0.45 3.49
N LEU A 64 -14.55 0.09 2.57
CA LEU A 64 -13.94 -0.70 1.50
C LEU A 64 -13.04 -1.76 2.09
N SER A 65 -13.18 -2.98 1.57
CA SER A 65 -12.29 -4.10 1.84
C SER A 65 -10.89 -3.84 1.28
N GLY A 66 -9.93 -4.67 1.70
CA GLY A 66 -8.59 -4.61 1.13
C GLY A 66 -8.57 -4.97 -0.36
N GLU A 67 -9.49 -5.81 -0.82
CA GLU A 67 -9.60 -6.20 -2.23
C GLU A 67 -10.15 -5.04 -3.06
N ASP A 68 -11.20 -4.38 -2.57
CA ASP A 68 -11.86 -3.23 -3.19
C ASP A 68 -10.85 -2.12 -3.48
N VAL A 69 -10.03 -1.75 -2.49
CA VAL A 69 -9.03 -0.69 -2.65
C VAL A 69 -7.87 -1.08 -3.57
N ARG A 70 -7.66 -2.36 -3.85
CA ARG A 70 -6.60 -2.85 -4.75
C ARG A 70 -7.09 -3.14 -6.16
N GLU A 71 -8.39 -2.99 -6.43
CA GLU A 71 -8.94 -3.23 -7.75
C GLU A 71 -8.31 -2.30 -8.80
N GLY A 72 -7.76 -2.90 -9.87
CA GLY A 72 -7.08 -2.15 -10.93
C GLY A 72 -5.78 -1.49 -10.50
N LEU A 73 -5.23 -1.82 -9.32
CA LEU A 73 -3.99 -1.25 -8.83
C LEU A 73 -2.77 -1.98 -9.40
N THR A 74 -1.83 -1.22 -9.97
CA THR A 74 -0.44 -1.68 -10.15
C THR A 74 0.47 -0.92 -9.19
N ALA A 75 1.27 -1.62 -8.40
CA ALA A 75 2.21 -1.00 -7.48
C ALA A 75 3.56 -1.74 -7.47
N ILE A 76 4.63 -0.95 -7.38
CA ILE A 76 6.00 -1.43 -7.14
C ILE A 76 6.44 -0.91 -5.79
N ILE A 77 6.87 -1.82 -4.92
CA ILE A 77 7.34 -1.52 -3.56
C ILE A 77 8.81 -1.94 -3.49
N SER A 78 9.72 -1.01 -3.24
CA SER A 78 11.14 -1.29 -3.10
C SER A 78 11.61 -0.80 -1.74
N ILE A 79 12.19 -1.68 -0.94
CA ILE A 79 12.81 -1.31 0.32
C ILE A 79 14.33 -1.49 0.28
N LYS A 80 15.04 -0.63 1.01
CA LYS A 80 16.45 -0.81 1.35
C LYS A 80 16.56 -1.03 2.83
N HIS A 81 17.00 -2.22 3.23
CA HIS A 81 17.15 -2.62 4.63
C HIS A 81 18.63 -2.91 4.93
N PRO A 82 19.21 -2.40 6.02
CA PRO A 82 20.63 -2.63 6.34
C PRO A 82 20.94 -4.10 6.67
N ASP A 83 19.98 -4.81 7.29
CA ASP A 83 20.11 -6.23 7.66
C ASP A 83 18.83 -7.02 7.30
N PRO A 84 18.59 -7.35 6.02
CA PRO A 84 17.37 -7.99 5.59
C PRO A 84 17.34 -9.48 6.00
N GLN A 85 16.25 -9.89 6.63
CA GLN A 85 15.92 -11.26 6.98
C GLN A 85 14.87 -11.76 6.01
N PHE A 86 15.16 -12.87 5.34
CA PHE A 86 14.24 -13.50 4.40
C PHE A 86 13.80 -14.86 4.92
N GLU A 87 12.57 -15.24 4.59
CA GLU A 87 12.08 -16.59 4.82
C GLU A 87 12.68 -17.55 3.78
N GLY A 88 13.29 -18.63 4.27
CA GLY A 88 13.88 -19.67 3.46
C GLY A 88 15.11 -19.26 2.63
N GLN A 89 15.70 -20.25 1.96
CA GLN A 89 16.90 -20.06 1.14
C GLN A 89 16.62 -19.28 -0.17
N THR A 90 15.41 -19.42 -0.70
CA THR A 90 14.97 -18.82 -1.97
C THR A 90 14.68 -17.33 -1.86
N LYS A 91 14.69 -16.76 -0.64
CA LYS A 91 14.52 -15.33 -0.35
C LYS A 91 13.26 -14.73 -0.97
N THR A 92 12.15 -15.42 -0.77
CA THR A 92 10.87 -15.19 -1.46
C THR A 92 9.98 -14.21 -0.71
N GLU A 93 10.19 -14.09 0.60
CA GLU A 93 9.43 -13.26 1.52
C GLU A 93 10.38 -12.53 2.48
N LEU A 94 10.11 -11.26 2.77
CA LEU A 94 10.83 -10.49 3.78
C LEU A 94 10.20 -10.68 5.17
N GLY A 95 11.02 -11.06 6.16
CA GLY A 95 10.60 -11.34 7.54
C GLY A 95 10.83 -10.21 8.56
N ASN A 96 11.56 -9.14 8.23
CA ASN A 96 11.82 -8.03 9.16
C ASN A 96 10.52 -7.37 9.65
N SER A 97 10.14 -7.60 10.90
CA SER A 97 8.88 -7.09 11.48
C SER A 97 8.75 -5.55 11.42
N GLU A 98 9.87 -4.86 11.59
CA GLU A 98 10.00 -3.41 11.52
C GLU A 98 9.70 -2.84 10.13
N ALA A 99 9.98 -3.60 9.06
CA ALA A 99 9.69 -3.15 7.70
C ALA A 99 8.19 -2.95 7.48
N ARG A 100 7.32 -3.68 8.21
CA ARG A 100 5.87 -3.47 8.17
C ARG A 100 5.47 -2.11 8.72
N SER A 101 5.87 -1.78 9.94
CA SER A 101 5.47 -0.53 10.60
C SER A 101 6.09 0.69 9.93
N ILE A 102 7.32 0.58 9.44
CA ILE A 102 8.01 1.66 8.71
C ILE A 102 7.32 1.91 7.36
N THR A 103 7.04 0.86 6.59
CA THR A 103 6.33 1.00 5.30
C THR A 103 4.93 1.57 5.51
N ASP A 104 4.18 1.05 6.48
CA ASP A 104 2.83 1.55 6.81
C ASP A 104 2.85 3.05 7.12
N LYS A 105 3.76 3.49 8.00
CA LYS A 105 3.87 4.87 8.43
C LYS A 105 4.23 5.81 7.27
N LEU A 106 5.34 5.53 6.58
CA LEU A 106 5.85 6.40 5.51
C LEU A 106 4.86 6.49 4.36
N PHE A 107 4.28 5.36 3.96
CA PHE A 107 3.28 5.34 2.90
C PHE A 107 1.99 6.04 3.33
N SER A 108 1.54 5.86 4.57
CA SER A 108 0.34 6.54 5.06
C SER A 108 0.48 8.05 5.06
N GLU A 109 1.62 8.58 5.49
CA GLU A 109 1.91 10.01 5.48
C GLU A 109 1.90 10.55 4.04
N ALA A 110 2.59 9.86 3.13
CA ALA A 110 2.67 10.25 1.72
C ALA A 110 1.32 10.19 0.99
N LEU A 111 0.57 9.09 1.16
CA LEU A 111 -0.71 8.91 0.49
C LEU A 111 -1.78 9.86 1.03
N ASN A 112 -1.85 10.07 2.35
CA ASN A 112 -2.77 11.08 2.93
C ASN A 112 -2.50 12.46 2.34
N LYS A 113 -1.24 12.87 2.30
CA LYS A 113 -0.84 14.15 1.70
C LYS A 113 -1.24 14.23 0.23
N PHE A 114 -0.93 13.20 -0.56
CA PHE A 114 -1.30 13.13 -1.97
C PHE A 114 -2.81 13.28 -2.17
N MET A 115 -3.63 12.55 -1.41
CA MET A 115 -5.09 12.58 -1.54
C MET A 115 -5.66 13.95 -1.17
N MET A 116 -5.12 14.61 -0.13
CA MET A 116 -5.51 15.96 0.26
C MET A 116 -5.14 17.01 -0.80
N GLU A 117 -3.97 16.88 -1.42
CA GLU A 117 -3.49 17.80 -2.47
C GLU A 117 -4.17 17.55 -3.83
N ASN A 118 -4.73 16.36 -4.05
CA ASN A 118 -5.30 15.94 -5.33
C ASN A 118 -6.74 15.38 -5.16
N PRO A 119 -7.71 16.20 -4.72
CA PRO A 119 -9.04 15.72 -4.34
C PRO A 119 -9.81 15.05 -5.49
N ASP A 120 -9.66 15.53 -6.72
CA ASP A 120 -10.32 14.94 -7.89
C ASP A 120 -9.81 13.52 -8.20
N VAL A 121 -8.51 13.29 -8.00
CA VAL A 121 -7.90 11.96 -8.18
C VAL A 121 -8.27 11.06 -7.00
N ALA A 122 -8.20 11.59 -5.78
CA ALA A 122 -8.56 10.86 -4.57
C ALA A 122 -10.01 10.35 -4.62
N LYS A 123 -10.95 11.19 -5.06
CA LYS A 123 -12.35 10.80 -5.24
C LYS A 123 -12.50 9.64 -6.24
N LYS A 124 -11.82 9.70 -7.39
CA LYS A 124 -11.83 8.61 -8.39
C LYS A 124 -11.27 7.29 -7.82
N ILE A 125 -10.23 7.37 -6.99
CA ILE A 125 -9.68 6.19 -6.32
C ILE A 125 -10.71 5.57 -5.37
N VAL A 126 -11.38 6.39 -4.55
CA VAL A 126 -12.44 5.89 -3.65
C VAL A 126 -13.58 5.28 -4.44
N GLU A 127 -14.09 5.97 -5.46
CA GLU A 127 -15.21 5.49 -6.29
C GLU A 127 -14.88 4.19 -7.03
N LYS A 128 -13.61 3.97 -7.42
CA LYS A 128 -13.17 2.73 -8.04
C LYS A 128 -13.29 1.50 -7.12
N GLY A 129 -13.30 1.68 -5.80
CA GLY A 129 -13.52 0.59 -4.85
C GLY A 129 -14.99 0.28 -4.56
N VAL A 130 -15.95 1.12 -4.98
CA VAL A 130 -17.37 1.03 -4.59
C VAL A 130 -18.18 0.15 -5.57
N VAL A 131 -17.52 -0.64 -6.43
CA VAL A 131 -18.16 -1.38 -7.54
C VAL A 131 -19.20 -2.37 -7.05
#